data_AF-A0A164TAQ9-F1
#
_entry.id   AF-A0A164TAQ9-F1
#
_cell.length_a   1.000
_cell.length_b   1.000
_cell.length_c   1.000
_cell.angle_alpha   90.00
_cell.angle_beta   90.00
_cell.angle_gamma   90.00
#
_symmetry.space_group_name_H-M   'P 1'
#
loop_
_entity.id
_entity.type
_entity.pdbx_description
1 polymer ?
#
loop_
_entity_poly.entity_id
_entity_poly.type
_entity_poly.pdbx_seq_one_letter_code
_entity_poly.pdbx_strand_id
1 'polypeptide(L)'
;MYLYKPTALATPTPLIIALHYCGGTAQAYFTGTSLASLADTHGFLVVYPTAPAGCWDVNTNATLTHNGGSDSLAIASIVRYGIANWGVDATKVFATGTLSGAMMTSVLMGAYPDLFAAGSLYSGVPYGCFQESSAWNSQCSTGQLILTPQQWGDRVRSGYPGYTGPRPPVQFWHGTADTTLAPQNFQEEIKQWTNVFGVSQTPTETDTNSPLPGYTRTSYGPDVQGILAQGVGHTVPEQENDTLAWFGLTDLTPGPQSSTTSSSSTTSTTTSSSTTSSTTSSTTTTTSTTTTTTTSSTSTTSTTTSTSTSSSSSSTTKSTTTSSAPVATATHYGQCGGIGWTGPTGEFSAWNIFVIIKPVSSLRDWNNLQSRKSLRKQLFVLGYRISLTLDCASSTANVCD
;
A
#
# COMPACT_ATOMS: atom_id res chain seq x y z
N MET A 1 -0.28 -12.37 4.27
CA MET A 1 -0.79 -11.31 3.37
C MET A 1 -2.25 -11.61 3.12
N TYR A 2 -3.08 -10.58 3.17
CA TYR A 2 -4.53 -10.64 2.98
C TYR A 2 -4.91 -9.70 1.84
N LEU A 3 -5.84 -10.12 0.98
CA LEU A 3 -6.40 -9.31 -0.10
C LEU A 3 -7.85 -9.02 0.24
N TYR A 4 -8.19 -7.74 0.35
CA TYR A 4 -9.57 -7.29 0.25
C TYR A 4 -9.86 -6.95 -1.22
N LYS A 5 -10.92 -7.58 -1.75
CA LYS A 5 -11.45 -7.32 -3.08
C LYS A 5 -12.90 -6.86 -2.92
N PRO A 6 -13.24 -5.64 -3.39
CA PRO A 6 -14.61 -5.14 -3.35
C PRO A 6 -15.53 -5.90 -4.32
N THR A 7 -16.83 -5.68 -4.16
CA THR A 7 -17.89 -6.36 -4.92
C THR A 7 -17.79 -6.10 -6.43
N ALA A 8 -17.41 -4.88 -6.81
CA ALA A 8 -17.16 -4.47 -8.19
C ALA A 8 -15.81 -3.73 -8.28
N LEU A 9 -15.11 -3.87 -9.42
CA LEU A 9 -13.81 -3.24 -9.66
C LEU A 9 -13.92 -2.11 -10.67
N ALA A 10 -13.15 -1.04 -10.47
CA ALA A 10 -12.89 -0.03 -11.48
C ALA A 10 -12.03 -0.61 -12.61
N THR A 11 -12.08 0.00 -13.79
CA THR A 11 -11.23 -0.36 -14.93
C THR A 11 -10.64 0.94 -15.52
N PRO A 12 -9.31 1.12 -15.55
CA PRO A 12 -8.26 0.25 -14.99
C PRO A 12 -8.38 0.05 -13.46
N THR A 13 -7.99 -1.12 -12.97
CA THR A 13 -8.13 -1.50 -11.55
C THR A 13 -6.90 -1.07 -10.72
N PRO A 14 -7.03 -0.18 -9.72
CA PRO A 14 -5.93 0.17 -8.83
C PRO A 14 -5.66 -0.87 -7.74
N LEU A 15 -4.50 -0.76 -7.11
CA LEU A 15 -4.10 -1.53 -5.92
C LEU A 15 -3.51 -0.59 -4.86
N ILE A 16 -4.01 -0.66 -3.63
CA ILE A 16 -3.39 0.00 -2.46
C ILE A 16 -2.76 -1.07 -1.56
N ILE A 17 -1.48 -0.90 -1.22
CA ILE A 17 -0.83 -1.64 -0.13
C ILE A 17 -1.04 -0.87 1.17
N ALA A 18 -1.67 -1.48 2.16
CA ALA A 18 -2.03 -0.89 3.44
C ALA A 18 -1.17 -1.50 4.57
N LEU A 19 -0.24 -0.72 5.11
CA LEU A 19 0.86 -1.19 5.96
C LEU A 19 0.64 -0.82 7.43
N HIS A 20 0.58 -1.84 8.29
CA HIS A 20 0.27 -1.65 9.71
C HIS A 20 1.44 -1.10 10.54
N TYR A 21 1.09 -0.49 11.67
CA TYR A 21 2.02 -0.02 12.70
C TYR A 21 2.68 -1.18 13.50
N CYS A 22 3.74 -0.87 14.27
CA CYS A 22 4.43 -1.83 15.13
C CYS A 22 3.49 -2.51 16.14
N GLY A 23 3.52 -3.84 16.22
CA GLY A 23 2.61 -4.63 17.07
C GLY A 23 1.19 -4.74 16.53
N GLY A 24 0.88 -4.06 15.42
CA GLY A 24 -0.34 -4.27 14.65
C GLY A 24 -0.30 -5.57 13.84
N THR A 25 -1.39 -5.81 13.11
CA THR A 25 -1.50 -6.92 12.15
C THR A 25 -2.32 -6.46 10.95
N ALA A 26 -2.26 -7.19 9.84
CA ALA A 26 -3.14 -6.98 8.69
C ALA A 26 -4.64 -6.91 9.08
N GLN A 27 -5.10 -7.78 9.99
CA GLN A 27 -6.49 -7.78 10.46
C GLN A 27 -6.82 -6.52 11.27
N ALA A 28 -5.93 -6.11 12.19
CA ALA A 28 -6.13 -4.90 12.99
C ALA A 28 -6.17 -3.65 12.11
N TYR A 29 -5.32 -3.58 11.08
CA TYR A 29 -5.28 -2.46 10.14
C TYR A 29 -6.48 -2.44 9.18
N PHE A 30 -6.95 -3.61 8.74
CA PHE A 30 -8.22 -3.74 8.02
C PHE A 30 -9.42 -3.26 8.83
N THR A 31 -9.50 -3.59 10.12
CA THR A 31 -10.58 -3.10 11.00
C THR A 31 -10.41 -1.66 11.49
N GLY A 32 -9.19 -1.13 11.44
CA GLY A 32 -8.83 0.20 11.93
C GLY A 32 -8.77 1.28 10.86
N THR A 33 -9.05 0.95 9.59
CA THR A 33 -9.04 1.90 8.46
C THR A 33 -10.32 1.78 7.63
N SER A 34 -10.72 2.88 7.02
CA SER A 34 -11.85 3.01 6.11
C SER A 34 -11.58 2.43 4.71
N LEU A 35 -10.33 2.06 4.41
CA LEU A 35 -9.84 1.65 3.09
C LEU A 35 -10.68 0.52 2.45
N ALA A 36 -11.22 -0.42 3.23
CA ALA A 36 -12.09 -1.47 2.73
C ALA A 36 -13.47 -0.94 2.28
N SER A 37 -14.10 -0.07 3.07
CA SER A 37 -15.38 0.56 2.69
C SER A 37 -15.22 1.51 1.50
N LEU A 38 -14.06 2.16 1.40
CA LEU A 38 -13.71 3.00 0.26
C LEU A 38 -13.40 2.16 -0.98
N ALA A 39 -12.79 0.98 -0.84
CA ALA A 39 -12.64 0.02 -1.93
C ALA A 39 -13.99 -0.46 -2.49
N ASP A 40 -14.99 -0.76 -1.64
CA ASP A 40 -16.35 -1.08 -2.12
C ASP A 40 -17.04 0.12 -2.80
N THR A 41 -16.67 1.36 -2.44
CA THR A 41 -17.21 2.59 -3.04
C THR A 41 -16.58 2.91 -4.40
N HIS A 42 -15.27 2.75 -4.52
CA HIS A 42 -14.47 3.23 -5.66
C HIS A 42 -13.97 2.11 -6.60
N GLY A 43 -13.88 0.87 -6.13
CA GLY A 43 -13.53 -0.30 -6.94
C GLY A 43 -12.03 -0.61 -7.06
N PHE A 44 -11.20 -0.23 -6.08
CA PHE A 44 -9.78 -0.61 -6.02
C PHE A 44 -9.54 -1.86 -5.15
N LEU A 45 -8.45 -2.59 -5.39
CA LEU A 45 -8.00 -3.67 -4.51
C LEU A 45 -7.22 -3.09 -3.31
N VAL A 46 -7.34 -3.70 -2.14
CA VAL A 46 -6.50 -3.37 -0.97
C VAL A 46 -5.79 -4.61 -0.46
N VAL A 47 -4.48 -4.53 -0.31
CA VAL A 47 -3.66 -5.60 0.25
C VAL A 47 -3.17 -5.18 1.62
N TYR A 48 -3.42 -6.02 2.61
CA TYR A 48 -2.92 -5.90 3.96
C TYR A 48 -1.87 -7.00 4.19
N PRO A 49 -0.57 -6.73 4.01
CA PRO A 49 0.48 -7.68 4.38
C PRO A 49 0.74 -7.58 5.90
N THR A 50 1.41 -8.59 6.46
CA THR A 50 1.75 -8.64 7.89
C THR A 50 3.27 -8.68 8.02
N ALA A 51 3.85 -7.77 8.80
CA ALA A 51 5.27 -7.78 9.11
C ALA A 51 5.62 -9.01 9.98
N PRO A 52 6.61 -9.84 9.61
CA PRO A 52 6.90 -11.10 10.32
C PRO A 52 7.45 -10.88 11.73
N ALA A 53 8.08 -9.73 11.99
CA ALA A 53 8.61 -9.34 13.30
C ALA A 53 7.67 -8.40 14.10
N GLY A 54 6.42 -8.20 13.64
CA GLY A 54 5.46 -7.28 14.25
C GLY A 54 5.72 -5.79 13.97
N CYS A 55 6.97 -5.39 13.75
CA CYS A 55 7.36 -4.18 13.02
C CYS A 55 7.92 -4.58 11.65
N TRP A 56 7.85 -3.67 10.68
CA TRP A 56 8.50 -3.83 9.38
C TRP A 56 10.02 -3.61 9.49
N ASP A 57 10.81 -4.41 8.77
CA ASP A 57 12.23 -4.09 8.57
C ASP A 57 12.35 -2.84 7.68
N VAL A 58 12.90 -1.78 8.26
CA VAL A 58 13.20 -0.50 7.60
C VAL A 58 14.65 -0.04 7.87
N ASN A 59 15.49 -0.93 8.40
CA ASN A 59 16.86 -0.62 8.81
C ASN A 59 17.93 -1.39 8.03
N THR A 60 17.64 -2.62 7.58
CA THR A 60 18.68 -3.46 6.95
C THR A 60 19.02 -3.01 5.53
N ASN A 61 20.23 -3.35 5.05
CA ASN A 61 20.56 -3.16 3.64
C ASN A 61 19.68 -4.03 2.71
N ALA A 62 19.09 -5.12 3.21
CA ALA A 62 18.22 -6.00 2.42
C ALA A 62 16.88 -5.33 2.10
N THR A 63 16.21 -4.73 3.10
CA THR A 63 14.95 -4.00 2.88
C THR A 63 15.15 -2.70 2.11
N LEU A 64 16.27 -2.00 2.33
CA LEU A 64 16.54 -0.70 1.70
C LEU A 64 17.00 -0.82 0.23
N THR A 65 17.57 -1.94 -0.19
CA THR A 65 18.03 -2.09 -1.59
C THR A 65 16.95 -2.70 -2.48
N HIS A 66 16.80 -2.18 -3.69
CA HIS A 66 15.94 -2.73 -4.74
C HIS A 66 16.26 -4.21 -5.01
N ASN A 67 15.29 -5.10 -4.77
CA ASN A 67 15.44 -6.57 -4.76
C ASN A 67 16.50 -7.11 -3.79
N GLY A 68 16.89 -6.35 -2.76
CA GLY A 68 17.90 -6.75 -1.77
C GLY A 68 17.43 -7.83 -0.79
N GLY A 69 16.11 -7.95 -0.58
CA GLY A 69 15.49 -8.95 0.29
C GLY A 69 14.49 -8.34 1.26
N SER A 70 14.25 -9.06 2.36
CA SER A 70 13.40 -8.65 3.47
C SER A 70 11.95 -8.25 3.07
N ASP A 71 11.27 -7.54 3.97
CA ASP A 71 9.86 -7.18 3.87
C ASP A 71 9.52 -6.36 2.62
N SER A 72 10.40 -5.42 2.21
CA SER A 72 10.16 -4.59 1.03
C SER A 72 10.12 -5.42 -0.26
N LEU A 73 10.99 -6.43 -0.41
CA LEU A 73 10.92 -7.38 -1.53
C LEU A 73 9.68 -8.28 -1.44
N ALA A 74 9.23 -8.65 -0.24
CA ALA A 74 7.99 -9.40 -0.09
C ALA A 74 6.78 -8.58 -0.58
N ILE A 75 6.70 -7.30 -0.22
CA ILE A 75 5.67 -6.36 -0.69
C ILE A 75 5.76 -6.14 -2.22
N ALA A 76 6.96 -5.86 -2.74
CA ALA A 76 7.20 -5.72 -4.18
C ALA A 76 6.80 -6.99 -4.97
N SER A 77 7.01 -8.17 -4.39
CA SER A 77 6.59 -9.45 -4.99
C SER A 77 5.08 -9.61 -5.00
N ILE A 78 4.37 -9.13 -3.97
CA ILE A 78 2.90 -9.12 -3.94
C ILE A 78 2.33 -8.16 -4.99
N VAL A 79 2.92 -6.97 -5.16
CA VAL A 79 2.55 -6.02 -6.24
C VAL A 79 2.72 -6.66 -7.62
N ARG A 80 3.91 -7.22 -7.90
CA ARG A 80 4.23 -7.89 -9.16
C ARG A 80 3.29 -9.09 -9.43
N TYR A 81 2.91 -9.83 -8.40
CA TYR A 81 1.91 -10.90 -8.50
C TYR A 81 0.51 -10.35 -8.82
N GLY A 82 0.09 -9.26 -8.18
CA GLY A 82 -1.23 -8.64 -8.40
C GLY A 82 -1.41 -8.09 -9.82
N ILE A 83 -0.37 -7.44 -10.36
CA ILE A 83 -0.33 -7.01 -11.77
C ILE A 83 -0.49 -8.21 -12.71
N ALA A 84 0.24 -9.30 -12.45
CA ALA A 84 0.21 -10.48 -13.32
C ALA A 84 -1.03 -11.38 -13.18
N ASN A 85 -1.78 -11.34 -12.06
CA ASN A 85 -2.81 -12.33 -11.74
C ASN A 85 -4.18 -11.76 -11.33
N TRP A 86 -4.29 -10.49 -10.93
CA TRP A 86 -5.55 -9.88 -10.46
C TRP A 86 -6.10 -8.78 -11.37
N GLY A 87 -5.41 -8.46 -12.48
CA GLY A 87 -5.81 -7.39 -13.39
C GLY A 87 -5.46 -5.98 -12.91
N VAL A 88 -4.55 -5.86 -11.92
CA VAL A 88 -4.06 -4.57 -11.43
C VAL A 88 -3.30 -3.84 -12.53
N ASP A 89 -3.67 -2.58 -12.76
CA ASP A 89 -2.91 -1.70 -13.64
C ASP A 89 -1.60 -1.28 -12.97
N ALA A 90 -0.48 -1.60 -13.60
CA ALA A 90 0.87 -1.28 -13.11
C ALA A 90 1.12 0.23 -12.93
N THR A 91 0.32 1.10 -13.55
CA THR A 91 0.36 2.56 -13.40
C THR A 91 -0.50 3.08 -12.25
N LYS A 92 -1.22 2.21 -11.53
CA LYS A 92 -2.15 2.56 -10.44
C LYS A 92 -1.96 1.71 -9.19
N VAL A 93 -0.70 1.52 -8.80
CA VAL A 93 -0.32 0.87 -7.54
C VAL A 93 0.14 1.92 -6.53
N PHE A 94 -0.36 1.85 -5.30
CA PHE A 94 -0.12 2.84 -4.26
C PHE A 94 0.25 2.17 -2.94
N ALA A 95 0.85 2.92 -2.01
CA ALA A 95 1.14 2.45 -0.66
C ALA A 95 0.74 3.50 0.40
N THR A 96 0.09 3.06 1.47
CA THR A 96 -0.14 3.87 2.68
C THR A 96 0.15 3.07 3.94
N GLY A 97 0.49 3.74 5.04
CA GLY A 97 0.67 3.11 6.33
C GLY A 97 0.96 4.09 7.46
N THR A 98 0.83 3.60 8.70
CA THR A 98 1.07 4.36 9.94
C THR A 98 2.30 3.85 10.71
N LEU A 99 3.04 4.72 11.42
CA LEU A 99 4.25 4.36 12.19
C LEU A 99 5.24 3.56 11.31
N SER A 100 5.50 2.30 11.64
CA SER A 100 6.42 1.42 10.91
C SER A 100 5.91 1.12 9.50
N GLY A 101 4.59 1.17 9.27
CA GLY A 101 4.00 1.10 7.94
C GLY A 101 4.24 2.37 7.11
N ALA A 102 4.27 3.55 7.74
CA ALA A 102 4.68 4.80 7.10
C ALA A 102 6.17 4.75 6.72
N MET A 103 7.03 4.27 7.65
CA MET A 103 8.45 4.04 7.37
C MET A 103 8.63 3.06 6.19
N MET A 104 7.88 1.95 6.14
CA MET A 104 7.93 0.99 5.03
C MET A 104 7.40 1.60 3.73
N THR A 105 6.36 2.44 3.76
CA THR A 105 5.94 3.23 2.59
C THR A 105 7.11 4.07 2.07
N SER A 106 7.81 4.79 2.95
CA SER A 106 9.05 5.53 2.63
C SER A 106 10.12 4.65 1.95
N VAL A 107 10.36 3.43 2.50
CA VAL A 107 11.26 2.42 1.90
C VAL A 107 10.81 2.03 0.49
N LEU A 108 9.53 1.77 0.27
CA LEU A 108 8.97 1.39 -1.03
C LEU A 108 9.12 2.51 -2.08
N MET A 109 8.86 3.78 -1.71
CA MET A 109 9.00 4.92 -2.63
C MET A 109 10.47 5.14 -3.05
N GLY A 110 11.42 4.82 -2.16
CA GLY A 110 12.86 4.94 -2.46
C GLY A 110 13.45 3.76 -3.24
N ALA A 111 13.13 2.54 -2.80
CA ALA A 111 13.72 1.29 -3.30
C ALA A 111 12.93 0.60 -4.42
N TYR A 112 11.62 0.88 -4.58
CA TYR A 112 10.78 0.33 -5.66
C TYR A 112 9.99 1.41 -6.43
N PRO A 113 10.62 2.52 -6.87
CA PRO A 113 9.96 3.55 -7.68
C PRO A 113 9.45 3.03 -9.04
N ASP A 114 9.90 1.85 -9.47
CA ASP A 114 9.40 1.12 -10.64
C ASP A 114 8.01 0.49 -10.45
N LEU A 115 7.50 0.38 -9.22
CA LEU A 115 6.29 -0.37 -8.88
C LEU A 115 5.15 0.46 -8.29
N PHE A 116 5.36 1.74 -7.97
CA PHE A 116 4.39 2.58 -7.29
C PHE A 116 4.15 3.90 -8.04
N ALA A 117 2.90 4.35 -8.01
CA ALA A 117 2.43 5.57 -8.64
C ALA A 117 2.34 6.75 -7.66
N ALA A 118 2.09 6.51 -6.37
CA ALA A 118 2.25 7.47 -5.27
C ALA A 118 2.25 6.76 -3.90
N GLY A 119 2.67 7.47 -2.85
CA GLY A 119 2.66 7.00 -1.45
C GLY A 119 2.10 8.03 -0.46
N SER A 120 1.49 7.54 0.64
CA SER A 120 1.02 8.35 1.77
C SER A 120 1.57 7.82 3.10
N LEU A 121 2.09 8.69 3.97
CA LEU A 121 2.88 8.30 5.15
C LEU A 121 2.31 8.94 6.42
N TYR A 122 1.76 8.17 7.37
CA TYR A 122 1.20 8.71 8.62
C TYR A 122 2.12 8.49 9.85
N SER A 123 2.64 9.57 10.42
CA SER A 123 3.72 9.58 11.43
C SER A 123 4.91 8.70 10.99
N GLY A 124 5.59 9.15 9.93
CA GLY A 124 6.70 8.44 9.29
C GLY A 124 8.10 8.90 9.75
N VAL A 125 9.10 8.48 8.98
CA VAL A 125 10.47 9.02 8.99
C VAL A 125 11.01 8.98 7.55
N PRO A 126 12.04 9.79 7.22
CA PRO A 126 12.70 9.72 5.92
C PRO A 126 13.19 8.31 5.58
N TYR A 127 13.14 7.96 4.29
CA TYR A 127 13.76 6.76 3.75
C TYR A 127 15.19 6.61 4.30
N GLY A 128 15.50 5.43 4.82
CA GLY A 128 16.81 5.11 5.37
C GLY A 128 17.19 5.90 6.63
N CYS A 129 16.28 6.63 7.29
CA CYS A 129 16.57 7.29 8.58
C CYS A 129 16.87 6.26 9.68
N PHE A 130 16.25 5.08 9.62
CA PHE A 130 16.53 3.97 10.53
C PHE A 130 17.75 3.10 10.13
N GLN A 131 18.52 3.45 9.09
CA GLN A 131 19.60 2.63 8.52
C GLN A 131 20.81 2.42 9.45
N GLU A 132 20.69 1.51 10.41
CA GLU A 132 21.75 1.03 11.32
C GLU A 132 21.59 -0.47 11.62
N SER A 133 22.49 -1.03 12.43
CA SER A 133 22.50 -2.46 12.80
C SER A 133 21.39 -2.86 13.77
N SER A 134 20.76 -1.92 14.47
CA SER A 134 19.60 -2.15 15.32
C SER A 134 18.28 -1.86 14.59
N ALA A 135 17.25 -2.66 14.88
CA ALA A 135 15.91 -2.49 14.31
C ALA A 135 15.21 -1.19 14.76
N TRP A 136 15.65 -0.59 15.87
CA TRP A 136 15.26 0.75 16.28
C TRP A 136 16.47 1.69 16.21
N ASN A 137 16.30 2.87 15.61
CA ASN A 137 17.32 3.91 15.58
C ASN A 137 16.87 5.09 16.46
N SER A 138 17.49 5.21 17.65
CA SER A 138 17.14 6.27 18.61
C SER A 138 17.53 7.68 18.14
N GLN A 139 18.57 7.82 17.30
CA GLN A 139 18.95 9.15 16.77
C GLN A 139 17.90 9.65 15.77
N CYS A 140 17.38 8.77 14.90
CA CYS A 140 16.26 9.08 14.03
C CYS A 140 14.96 9.31 14.82
N SER A 141 14.58 8.38 15.71
CA SER A 141 13.29 8.46 16.41
C SER A 141 13.18 9.69 17.31
N THR A 142 14.28 10.17 17.90
CA THR A 142 14.31 11.41 18.70
C THR A 142 14.53 12.68 17.87
N GLY A 143 14.59 12.58 16.54
CA GLY A 143 14.76 13.75 15.65
C GLY A 143 16.18 14.33 15.64
N GLN A 144 17.17 13.59 16.14
CA GLN A 144 18.57 14.01 16.25
C GLN A 144 19.40 13.66 15.00
N LEU A 145 18.87 12.88 14.07
CA LEU A 145 19.51 12.57 12.78
C LEU A 145 19.20 13.67 11.77
N ILE A 146 19.78 14.85 11.99
CA ILE A 146 19.58 16.02 11.13
C ILE A 146 20.63 15.98 10.00
N LEU A 147 20.19 15.81 8.75
CA LEU A 147 21.09 15.79 7.58
C LEU A 147 20.79 16.95 6.62
N THR A 148 21.63 17.09 5.59
CA THR A 148 21.35 17.98 4.45
C THR A 148 20.36 17.34 3.47
N PRO A 149 19.62 18.14 2.68
CA PRO A 149 18.75 17.64 1.60
C PRO A 149 19.49 16.68 0.65
N GLN A 150 20.74 16.99 0.31
CA GLN A 150 21.57 16.15 -0.57
C GLN A 150 21.82 14.77 0.03
N GLN A 151 22.26 14.71 1.29
CA GLN A 151 22.48 13.43 1.99
C GLN A 151 21.21 12.59 2.09
N TRP A 152 20.05 13.22 2.31
CA TRP A 152 18.78 12.51 2.37
C TRP A 152 18.31 11.98 1.02
N GLY A 153 18.42 12.78 -0.04
CA GLY A 153 18.11 12.34 -1.40
C GLY A 153 19.11 11.28 -1.91
N ASP A 154 20.37 11.33 -1.48
CA ASP A 154 21.37 10.31 -1.83
C ASP A 154 21.12 8.96 -1.13
N ARG A 155 20.51 8.95 0.07
CA ARG A 155 19.95 7.71 0.63
C ARG A 155 18.85 7.15 -0.28
N VAL A 156 17.87 7.97 -0.69
CA VAL A 156 16.79 7.53 -1.60
C VAL A 156 17.34 7.02 -2.94
N ARG A 157 18.33 7.71 -3.51
CA ARG A 157 18.99 7.31 -4.76
C ARG A 157 19.83 6.04 -4.62
N SER A 158 20.39 5.74 -3.44
CA SER A 158 21.10 4.47 -3.18
C SER A 158 20.18 3.27 -2.99
N GLY A 159 18.86 3.48 -2.77
CA GLY A 159 17.87 2.40 -2.73
C GLY A 159 17.71 1.66 -4.07
N TYR A 160 17.76 2.39 -5.19
CA TYR A 160 17.82 1.79 -6.53
C TYR A 160 18.93 2.47 -7.37
N PRO A 161 20.19 2.03 -7.23
CA PRO A 161 21.32 2.64 -7.92
C PRO A 161 21.17 2.54 -9.45
N GLY A 162 21.37 3.66 -10.13
CA GLY A 162 21.25 3.76 -11.60
C GLY A 162 19.80 3.88 -12.12
N TYR A 163 18.79 3.93 -11.24
CA TYR A 163 17.41 4.18 -11.66
C TYR A 163 17.20 5.63 -12.11
N THR A 164 16.80 5.83 -13.37
CA THR A 164 16.53 7.13 -14.00
C THR A 164 15.09 7.30 -14.46
N GLY A 165 14.16 6.46 -13.99
CA GLY A 165 12.73 6.59 -14.26
C GLY A 165 12.04 7.63 -13.37
N PRO A 166 10.72 7.84 -13.54
CA PRO A 166 9.92 8.67 -12.64
C PRO A 166 9.93 8.08 -11.22
N ARG A 167 9.73 8.92 -10.20
CA ARG A 167 9.56 8.46 -8.81
C ARG A 167 8.14 8.78 -8.32
N PRO A 168 7.53 7.92 -7.50
CA PRO A 168 6.18 8.14 -6.98
C PRO A 168 6.11 9.40 -6.11
N PRO A 169 5.17 10.33 -6.38
CA PRO A 169 4.80 11.41 -5.47
C PRO A 169 4.52 10.94 -4.04
N VAL A 170 4.90 11.76 -3.07
CA VAL A 170 4.75 11.47 -1.63
C VAL A 170 3.92 12.52 -0.89
N GLN A 171 2.94 12.04 -0.14
CA GLN A 171 2.23 12.79 0.89
C GLN A 171 2.70 12.27 2.25
N PHE A 172 3.08 13.14 3.19
CA PHE A 172 3.50 12.72 4.53
C PHE A 172 2.86 13.58 5.62
N TRP A 173 2.44 12.93 6.70
CA TRP A 173 1.61 13.49 7.77
C TRP A 173 2.33 13.32 9.11
N HIS A 174 2.46 14.37 9.91
CA HIS A 174 3.10 14.26 11.22
C HIS A 174 2.42 15.10 12.30
N GLY A 175 2.37 14.59 13.54
CA GLY A 175 1.79 15.28 14.69
C GLY A 175 2.82 16.16 15.40
N THR A 176 2.48 17.40 15.77
CA THR A 176 3.44 18.28 16.48
C THR A 176 3.65 17.92 17.94
N ALA A 177 2.87 16.97 18.48
CA ALA A 177 3.05 16.37 19.80
C ALA A 177 3.49 14.89 19.73
N ASP A 178 4.02 14.43 18.59
CA ASP A 178 4.53 13.07 18.42
C ASP A 178 5.78 12.83 19.29
N THR A 179 5.66 11.91 20.26
CA THR A 179 6.73 11.55 21.22
C THR A 179 7.39 10.21 20.91
N THR A 180 6.95 9.50 19.85
CA THR A 180 7.55 8.23 19.41
C THR A 180 8.53 8.48 18.28
N LEU A 181 8.15 9.35 17.34
CA LEU A 181 8.96 9.85 16.23
C LEU A 181 8.90 11.37 16.28
N ALA A 182 9.95 12.01 16.78
CA ALA A 182 9.92 13.45 17.07
C ALA A 182 9.60 14.29 15.81
N PRO A 183 8.87 15.41 15.92
CA PRO A 183 8.35 16.16 14.77
C PRO A 183 9.42 16.76 13.84
N GLN A 184 10.70 16.74 14.23
CA GLN A 184 11.82 17.05 13.34
C GLN A 184 11.87 16.11 12.13
N ASN A 185 11.39 14.86 12.24
CA ASN A 185 11.36 13.91 11.12
C ASN A 185 10.57 14.45 9.92
N PHE A 186 9.48 15.17 10.14
CA PHE A 186 8.72 15.87 9.09
C PHE A 186 9.57 16.90 8.32
N GLN A 187 10.46 17.62 9.02
CA GLN A 187 11.40 18.55 8.40
C GLN A 187 12.50 17.81 7.62
N GLU A 188 12.93 16.64 8.10
CA GLU A 188 13.85 15.77 7.36
C GLU A 188 13.18 15.13 6.12
N GLU A 189 11.87 14.84 6.16
CA GLU A 189 11.09 14.36 5.00
C GLU A 189 10.94 15.46 3.94
N ILE A 190 10.66 16.71 4.34
CA ILE A 190 10.69 17.87 3.43
C ILE A 190 12.06 17.95 2.73
N LYS A 191 13.17 17.93 3.50
CA LYS A 191 14.53 17.96 2.93
C LYS A 191 14.79 16.81 1.97
N GLN A 192 14.35 15.60 2.31
CA GLN A 192 14.57 14.41 1.50
C GLN A 192 13.86 14.53 0.16
N TRP A 193 12.54 14.66 0.20
CA TRP A 193 11.72 14.52 -1.00
C TRP A 193 11.84 15.72 -1.93
N THR A 194 12.01 16.94 -1.39
CA THR A 194 12.32 18.11 -2.23
C THR A 194 13.65 17.95 -2.99
N ASN A 195 14.69 17.33 -2.39
CA ASN A 195 15.94 17.01 -3.11
C ASN A 195 15.83 15.81 -4.06
N VAL A 196 14.91 14.88 -3.82
CA VAL A 196 14.63 13.76 -4.75
C VAL A 196 13.97 14.26 -6.03
N PHE A 197 13.01 15.18 -5.92
CA PHE A 197 12.28 15.77 -7.04
C PHE A 197 12.92 17.05 -7.62
N GLY A 198 13.96 17.60 -6.98
CA GLY A 198 14.67 18.79 -7.45
C GLY A 198 13.90 20.10 -7.26
N VAL A 199 12.94 20.13 -6.33
CA VAL A 199 12.06 21.27 -6.04
C VAL A 199 12.53 22.07 -4.81
N SER A 200 11.84 23.19 -4.52
CA SER A 200 12.18 24.07 -3.40
C SER A 200 11.76 23.48 -2.05
N GLN A 201 12.50 23.81 -0.98
CA GLN A 201 12.06 23.61 0.41
C GLN A 201 11.15 24.74 0.92
N THR A 202 10.96 25.81 0.14
CA THR A 202 9.88 26.77 0.35
C THR A 202 8.64 26.24 -0.36
N PRO A 203 7.50 26.05 0.32
CA PRO A 203 6.29 25.56 -0.33
C PRO A 203 5.75 26.57 -1.33
N THR A 204 5.16 26.07 -2.42
CA THR A 204 4.44 26.86 -3.42
C THR A 204 3.02 27.23 -2.97
N GLU A 205 2.46 26.46 -2.03
CA GLU A 205 1.10 26.61 -1.50
C GLU A 205 1.07 26.17 -0.02
N THR A 206 0.27 26.83 0.82
CA THR A 206 0.17 26.52 2.25
C THR A 206 -1.26 26.75 2.74
N ASP A 207 -1.97 25.65 3.01
CA ASP A 207 -3.36 25.69 3.49
C ASP A 207 -3.41 25.45 5.00
N THR A 208 -3.82 26.47 5.75
CA THR A 208 -4.11 26.32 7.18
C THR A 208 -5.54 25.79 7.39
N ASN A 209 -5.70 24.86 8.35
CA ASN A 209 -6.94 24.13 8.64
C ASN A 209 -7.36 23.15 7.54
N SER A 210 -6.38 22.50 6.90
CA SER A 210 -6.57 21.59 5.76
C SER A 210 -5.87 20.25 6.02
N PRO A 211 -6.56 19.10 5.92
CA PRO A 211 -8.01 18.94 5.66
C PRO A 211 -8.90 19.24 6.88
N LEU A 212 -8.32 19.40 8.07
CA LEU A 212 -9.03 19.58 9.34
C LEU A 212 -8.53 20.81 10.12
N PRO A 213 -9.35 21.39 11.02
CA PRO A 213 -8.91 22.44 11.94
C PRO A 213 -7.62 22.07 12.69
N GLY A 214 -6.64 22.97 12.68
CA GLY A 214 -5.31 22.75 13.26
C GLY A 214 -4.32 21.96 12.39
N TYR A 215 -4.72 21.44 11.23
CA TYR A 215 -3.79 20.83 10.27
C TYR A 215 -3.28 21.89 9.30
N THR A 216 -2.00 21.84 8.92
CA THR A 216 -1.41 22.72 7.90
C THR A 216 -0.83 21.89 6.78
N ARG A 217 -1.41 21.97 5.58
CA ARG A 217 -0.88 21.36 4.35
C ARG A 217 0.14 22.32 3.72
N THR A 218 1.26 21.78 3.25
CA THR A 218 2.27 22.47 2.45
C THR A 218 2.58 21.67 1.19
N SER A 219 2.40 22.28 0.02
CA SER A 219 2.76 21.67 -1.28
C SER A 219 4.07 22.29 -1.77
N TYR A 220 5.02 21.48 -2.23
CA TYR A 220 6.35 21.93 -2.70
C TYR A 220 6.52 21.81 -4.23
N GLY A 221 5.44 21.43 -4.91
CA GLY A 221 5.37 21.00 -6.30
C GLY A 221 4.24 19.97 -6.44
N PRO A 222 4.08 19.32 -7.61
CA PRO A 222 3.09 18.27 -7.79
C PRO A 222 3.43 16.99 -7.01
N ASP A 223 4.72 16.74 -6.76
CA ASP A 223 5.20 15.42 -6.32
C ASP A 223 5.46 15.30 -4.80
N VAL A 224 5.37 16.40 -4.05
CA VAL A 224 5.76 16.46 -2.63
C VAL A 224 4.77 17.31 -1.83
N GLN A 225 4.07 16.69 -0.88
CA GLN A 225 3.16 17.36 0.04
C GLN A 225 3.39 16.92 1.49
N GLY A 226 3.50 17.88 2.41
CA GLY A 226 3.54 17.64 3.84
C GLY A 226 2.27 18.14 4.53
N ILE A 227 1.74 17.42 5.52
CA ILE A 227 0.65 17.89 6.38
C ILE A 227 1.07 17.80 7.85
N LEU A 228 1.15 18.95 8.51
CA LEU A 228 1.54 19.06 9.92
C LEU A 228 0.31 19.25 10.81
N ALA A 229 0.06 18.31 11.71
CA ALA A 229 -1.15 18.24 12.54
C ALA A 229 -0.89 18.80 13.94
N GLN A 230 -1.39 20.01 14.23
CA GLN A 230 -1.07 20.73 15.47
C GLN A 230 -1.69 20.07 16.71
N GLY A 231 -0.84 19.75 17.70
CA GLY A 231 -1.25 19.13 18.96
C GLY A 231 -1.60 17.65 18.86
N VAL A 232 -1.51 17.05 17.67
CA VAL A 232 -1.72 15.61 17.46
C VAL A 232 -0.46 14.84 17.89
N GLY A 233 -0.66 13.75 18.61
CA GLY A 233 0.40 12.89 19.13
C GLY A 233 0.83 11.80 18.15
N HIS A 234 1.34 10.70 18.68
CA HIS A 234 1.61 9.51 17.89
C HIS A 234 0.39 8.57 17.86
N THR A 235 -0.19 8.22 16.71
CA THR A 235 0.07 8.70 15.34
C THR A 235 -0.88 9.84 14.95
N VAL A 236 -0.62 10.48 13.80
CA VAL A 236 -1.71 11.17 13.08
C VAL A 236 -2.78 10.13 12.70
N PRO A 237 -4.08 10.39 12.94
CA PRO A 237 -5.16 9.53 12.44
C PRO A 237 -5.21 9.56 10.91
N GLU A 238 -5.31 8.39 10.27
CA GLU A 238 -5.46 8.25 8.83
C GLU A 238 -6.58 9.18 8.30
N GLN A 239 -6.36 9.79 7.13
CA GLN A 239 -7.32 10.65 6.44
C GLN A 239 -7.57 10.04 5.06
N GLU A 240 -8.23 8.88 4.99
CA GLU A 240 -8.16 8.03 3.80
C GLU A 240 -8.76 8.69 2.56
N ASN A 241 -9.80 9.52 2.71
CA ASN A 241 -10.37 10.30 1.59
C ASN A 241 -9.35 11.29 1.00
N ASP A 242 -8.46 11.85 1.82
CA ASP A 242 -7.41 12.78 1.40
C ASP A 242 -6.23 12.02 0.76
N THR A 243 -5.88 10.85 1.30
CA THR A 243 -4.95 9.91 0.66
C THR A 243 -5.48 9.42 -0.71
N LEU A 244 -6.79 9.18 -0.85
CA LEU A 244 -7.39 8.86 -2.16
C LEU A 244 -7.38 10.06 -3.12
N ALA A 245 -7.50 11.29 -2.63
CA ALA A 245 -7.32 12.49 -3.45
C ALA A 245 -5.88 12.60 -3.94
N TRP A 246 -4.89 12.36 -3.08
CA TRP A 246 -3.47 12.30 -3.43
C TRP A 246 -3.17 11.20 -4.47
N PHE A 247 -3.80 10.02 -4.34
CA PHE A 247 -3.66 8.92 -5.30
C PHE A 247 -4.47 9.13 -6.61
N GLY A 248 -5.26 10.21 -6.73
CA GLY A 248 -6.12 10.45 -7.89
C GLY A 248 -7.25 9.43 -8.05
N LEU A 249 -7.82 8.96 -6.93
CA LEU A 249 -8.83 7.90 -6.85
C LEU A 249 -10.20 8.36 -6.33
N THR A 250 -10.38 9.62 -5.92
CA THR A 250 -11.65 10.12 -5.35
C THR A 250 -12.83 10.00 -6.32
N ASP A 251 -12.64 10.31 -7.60
CA ASP A 251 -13.69 10.19 -8.63
C ASP A 251 -13.72 8.80 -9.31
N LEU A 252 -12.93 7.85 -8.80
CA LEU A 252 -12.93 6.48 -9.31
C LEU A 252 -14.27 5.82 -8.99
N THR A 253 -14.86 5.21 -10.00
CA THR A 253 -16.11 4.45 -9.91
C THR A 253 -15.90 3.01 -10.37
N PRO A 254 -16.55 2.02 -9.73
CA PRO A 254 -16.56 0.66 -10.24
C PRO A 254 -17.13 0.62 -11.66
N GLY A 255 -16.47 -0.14 -12.55
CA GLY A 255 -16.93 -0.28 -13.93
C GLY A 255 -18.29 -0.99 -13.99
N PRO A 256 -19.07 -0.82 -15.08
CA PRO A 256 -20.25 -1.64 -15.31
C PRO A 256 -19.83 -3.11 -15.26
N GLN A 257 -20.40 -3.85 -14.30
CA GLN A 257 -20.02 -5.24 -14.07
C GLN A 257 -20.32 -6.06 -15.33
N SER A 258 -19.27 -6.38 -16.10
CA SER A 258 -19.37 -7.25 -17.27
C SER A 258 -19.81 -8.64 -16.83
N SER A 259 -21.13 -8.82 -16.80
CA SER A 259 -21.78 -10.11 -16.74
C SER A 259 -21.49 -10.84 -18.04
N THR A 260 -20.36 -11.56 -18.05
CA THR A 260 -20.00 -12.52 -19.10
C THR A 260 -20.93 -13.74 -19.01
N THR A 261 -22.23 -13.50 -19.17
CA THR A 261 -23.24 -14.50 -19.46
C THR A 261 -22.85 -15.13 -20.78
N SER A 262 -22.23 -16.31 -20.71
CA SER A 262 -21.81 -17.11 -21.87
C SER A 262 -23.01 -17.53 -22.70
N SER A 263 -23.48 -16.58 -23.50
CA SER A 263 -24.60 -16.70 -24.40
C SER A 263 -24.11 -17.47 -25.62
N SER A 264 -24.26 -18.80 -25.58
CA SER A 264 -23.98 -19.67 -26.72
C SER A 264 -24.94 -19.36 -27.87
N SER A 265 -24.61 -18.33 -28.64
CA SER A 265 -25.34 -17.93 -29.84
C SER A 265 -25.10 -18.92 -30.97
N THR A 266 -26.01 -19.86 -31.14
CA THR A 266 -26.03 -20.78 -32.28
C THR A 266 -26.08 -19.98 -33.58
N THR A 267 -25.00 -20.01 -34.37
CA THR A 267 -24.91 -19.29 -35.65
C THR A 267 -25.90 -19.84 -36.66
N SER A 268 -26.97 -19.10 -36.94
CA SER A 268 -27.84 -19.27 -38.10
C SER A 268 -27.42 -18.30 -39.21
N THR A 269 -27.03 -18.84 -40.36
CA THR A 269 -26.48 -18.05 -41.48
C THR A 269 -27.61 -17.48 -42.35
N THR A 270 -27.69 -16.15 -42.46
CA THR A 270 -28.59 -15.50 -43.43
C THR A 270 -27.89 -14.32 -44.11
N THR A 271 -27.60 -14.46 -45.40
CA THR A 271 -27.03 -13.42 -46.25
C THR A 271 -28.12 -12.50 -46.80
N SER A 272 -27.95 -11.17 -46.76
CA SER A 272 -28.30 -10.27 -47.89
C SER A 272 -28.02 -8.77 -47.65
N SER A 273 -27.47 -8.15 -48.70
CA SER A 273 -27.74 -6.81 -49.22
C SER A 273 -27.46 -5.54 -48.38
N SER A 274 -26.63 -4.68 -49.00
CA SER A 274 -26.36 -3.28 -48.64
C SER A 274 -27.48 -2.32 -49.06
N THR A 275 -27.65 -1.21 -48.31
CA THR A 275 -28.23 0.05 -48.84
C THR A 275 -27.49 1.26 -48.26
N THR A 276 -27.20 2.26 -49.08
CA THR A 276 -26.49 3.50 -48.71
C THR A 276 -27.46 4.65 -48.44
N SER A 277 -27.16 5.54 -47.48
CA SER A 277 -27.70 6.92 -47.44
C SER A 277 -26.85 7.85 -46.55
N SER A 278 -26.83 9.14 -46.90
CA SER A 278 -26.37 10.28 -46.07
C SER A 278 -27.49 10.72 -45.10
N THR A 279 -27.49 11.80 -44.29
CA THR A 279 -26.82 13.14 -44.25
C THR A 279 -27.09 13.72 -42.82
N THR A 280 -26.53 14.79 -42.22
CA THR A 280 -25.67 15.93 -42.61
C THR A 280 -24.92 16.46 -41.35
N SER A 281 -23.82 17.19 -41.50
CA SER A 281 -23.22 18.00 -40.41
C SER A 281 -23.95 19.34 -40.19
N SER A 282 -23.88 19.92 -39.00
CA SER A 282 -24.24 21.34 -38.75
C SER A 282 -23.38 21.97 -37.65
N THR A 283 -23.13 23.28 -37.74
CA THR A 283 -22.23 24.03 -36.84
C THR A 283 -22.71 25.48 -36.69
N THR A 284 -22.99 25.89 -35.45
CA THR A 284 -23.24 27.29 -35.01
C THR A 284 -22.83 27.33 -33.52
N THR A 285 -21.86 28.10 -33.01
CA THR A 285 -21.42 29.50 -33.19
C THR A 285 -22.10 30.49 -32.24
N THR A 286 -21.42 30.77 -31.12
CA THR A 286 -21.22 32.08 -30.46
C THR A 286 -22.43 32.94 -30.05
N THR A 287 -22.44 33.40 -28.77
CA THR A 287 -22.54 34.83 -28.38
C THR A 287 -22.18 35.02 -26.90
N SER A 288 -21.46 36.10 -26.59
CA SER A 288 -21.06 36.52 -25.24
C SER A 288 -21.88 37.74 -24.79
N THR A 289 -22.17 37.86 -23.49
CA THR A 289 -22.68 39.11 -22.88
C THR A 289 -22.05 39.35 -21.52
N THR A 290 -21.74 40.62 -21.21
CA THR A 290 -21.05 41.10 -20.00
C THR A 290 -22.03 41.87 -19.10
N THR A 291 -21.64 42.17 -17.84
CA THR A 291 -21.61 43.53 -17.20
C THR A 291 -22.12 43.59 -15.74
N THR A 292 -21.42 44.42 -14.94
CA THR A 292 -21.82 45.09 -13.67
C THR A 292 -22.04 44.29 -12.37
N THR A 293 -20.97 44.21 -11.59
CA THR A 293 -20.81 44.82 -10.24
C THR A 293 -22.01 45.53 -9.60
N THR A 294 -22.23 45.31 -8.30
CA THR A 294 -22.72 46.32 -7.34
C THR A 294 -22.04 46.09 -5.97
N THR A 295 -21.84 47.14 -5.18
CA THR A 295 -21.08 47.16 -3.90
C THR A 295 -21.98 47.53 -2.71
N SER A 296 -21.50 47.36 -1.47
CA SER A 296 -22.03 47.86 -0.16
C SER A 296 -22.78 46.82 0.70
N SER A 297 -22.73 46.86 2.04
CA SER A 297 -21.83 47.59 2.97
C SER A 297 -21.92 47.07 4.42
N THR A 298 -20.84 47.28 5.17
CA THR A 298 -20.61 47.22 6.63
C THR A 298 -21.82 47.35 7.57
N SER A 299 -21.84 46.52 8.62
CA SER A 299 -22.30 46.95 9.96
C SER A 299 -21.52 46.24 11.08
N THR A 300 -21.22 46.98 12.16
CA THR A 300 -20.48 46.51 13.36
C THR A 300 -21.39 46.48 14.58
N THR A 301 -21.23 45.48 15.46
CA THR A 301 -21.60 45.57 16.89
C THR A 301 -20.62 44.73 17.71
N SER A 302 -20.32 45.16 18.94
CA SER A 302 -19.31 44.57 19.81
C SER A 302 -19.74 44.57 21.28
N THR A 303 -19.61 43.45 21.99
CA THR A 303 -19.74 43.41 23.46
C THR A 303 -18.88 42.32 24.08
N THR A 304 -18.13 42.69 25.12
CA THR A 304 -17.54 41.78 26.13
C THR A 304 -18.65 41.38 27.16
N THR A 305 -18.51 40.48 28.14
CA THR A 305 -17.38 40.24 29.07
C THR A 305 -17.53 38.89 29.82
N SER A 306 -16.43 38.43 30.42
CA SER A 306 -16.13 37.35 31.41
C SER A 306 -17.23 36.95 32.45
N THR A 307 -17.14 35.89 33.29
CA THR A 307 -16.01 35.03 33.77
C THR A 307 -16.52 33.70 34.39
N SER A 308 -15.65 32.69 34.56
CA SER A 308 -15.50 31.63 35.62
C SER A 308 -16.68 31.20 36.56
N THR A 309 -16.75 30.01 37.20
CA THR A 309 -15.73 29.05 37.72
C THR A 309 -16.38 27.72 38.17
N SER A 310 -15.62 26.60 38.29
CA SER A 310 -15.72 25.46 39.28
C SER A 310 -17.08 24.88 39.80
N SER A 311 -17.26 23.59 40.15
CA SER A 311 -16.45 22.35 40.07
C SER A 311 -17.25 21.12 40.58
N SER A 312 -16.86 19.90 40.16
CA SER A 312 -16.94 18.60 40.88
C SER A 312 -18.24 18.09 41.55
N SER A 313 -18.67 16.87 41.21
CA SER A 313 -18.82 15.73 42.16
C SER A 313 -19.20 14.41 41.45
N SER A 314 -19.33 13.31 42.19
CA SER A 314 -19.04 11.93 41.73
C SER A 314 -20.22 10.96 41.60
N SER A 315 -20.10 10.05 40.61
CA SER A 315 -20.45 8.61 40.66
C SER A 315 -21.86 8.11 41.06
N THR A 316 -22.48 7.35 40.15
CA THR A 316 -23.40 6.22 40.47
C THR A 316 -23.13 5.07 39.49
N THR A 317 -23.36 3.81 39.89
CA THR A 317 -23.07 2.61 39.08
C THR A 317 -24.31 1.82 38.64
N LYS A 318 -24.10 0.98 37.61
CA LYS A 318 -24.69 -0.37 37.39
C LYS A 318 -25.83 -0.55 36.36
N SER A 319 -25.43 -1.11 35.21
CA SER A 319 -26.07 -2.16 34.38
C SER A 319 -27.58 -2.16 34.07
N THR A 320 -27.89 -2.20 32.77
CA THR A 320 -29.04 -2.92 32.18
C THR A 320 -28.63 -3.64 30.89
N THR A 321 -29.35 -4.71 30.54
CA THR A 321 -29.08 -5.57 29.36
C THR A 321 -30.27 -5.56 28.41
N THR A 322 -30.03 -5.46 27.10
CA THR A 322 -31.07 -5.74 26.09
C THR A 322 -30.50 -6.29 24.78
N SER A 323 -31.10 -7.38 24.32
CA SER A 323 -31.06 -7.97 22.97
C SER A 323 -32.04 -7.21 22.04
N SER A 324 -32.07 -7.30 20.70
CA SER A 324 -31.20 -7.90 19.66
C SER A 324 -31.81 -7.61 18.27
N ALA A 325 -31.01 -7.42 17.21
CA ALA A 325 -31.48 -7.35 15.80
C ALA A 325 -30.32 -7.71 14.83
N PRO A 326 -30.58 -8.06 13.54
CA PRO A 326 -29.65 -8.86 12.75
C PRO A 326 -28.51 -8.06 12.08
N VAL A 327 -27.33 -8.67 12.03
CA VAL A 327 -26.20 -8.24 11.19
C VAL A 327 -26.36 -8.85 9.80
N ALA A 328 -26.13 -8.07 8.74
CA ALA A 328 -26.12 -8.57 7.37
C ALA A 328 -24.89 -9.45 7.11
N THR A 329 -25.10 -10.69 6.66
CA THR A 329 -24.04 -11.67 6.46
C THR A 329 -23.25 -11.37 5.18
N ALA A 330 -22.11 -10.69 5.29
CA ALA A 330 -21.14 -10.58 4.21
C ALA A 330 -20.47 -11.94 3.94
N THR A 331 -20.35 -12.35 2.68
CA THR A 331 -19.79 -13.66 2.30
C THR A 331 -18.26 -13.67 2.45
N HIS A 332 -17.76 -14.28 3.53
CA HIS A 332 -16.32 -14.41 3.78
C HIS A 332 -15.63 -15.38 2.80
N TYR A 333 -14.74 -14.87 1.94
CA TYR A 333 -13.81 -15.70 1.17
C TYR A 333 -12.46 -15.84 1.86
N GLY A 334 -12.40 -16.71 2.88
CA GLY A 334 -11.16 -17.14 3.53
C GLY A 334 -10.95 -18.65 3.36
N GLN A 335 -10.26 -19.08 2.30
CA GLN A 335 -10.14 -20.51 1.98
C GLN A 335 -8.93 -21.17 2.65
N CYS A 336 -9.10 -21.62 3.89
CA CYS A 336 -8.28 -22.69 4.49
C CYS A 336 -9.02 -23.30 5.69
N GLY A 337 -9.70 -24.43 5.49
CA GLY A 337 -10.55 -25.08 6.50
C GLY A 337 -12.02 -24.61 6.43
N GLY A 338 -12.96 -25.56 6.40
CA GLY A 338 -14.39 -25.30 6.26
C GLY A 338 -15.16 -25.25 7.59
N ILE A 339 -16.34 -24.63 7.58
CA ILE A 339 -17.23 -24.50 8.74
C ILE A 339 -17.78 -25.88 9.13
N GLY A 340 -17.72 -26.20 10.43
CA GLY A 340 -18.17 -27.48 11.00
C GLY A 340 -17.06 -28.35 11.62
N TRP A 341 -15.79 -27.93 11.51
CA TRP A 341 -14.67 -28.68 12.09
C TRP A 341 -14.54 -28.46 13.62
N THR A 342 -14.76 -29.52 14.39
CA THR A 342 -14.33 -29.63 15.79
C THR A 342 -13.38 -30.82 15.94
N GLY A 343 -12.09 -30.58 15.74
CA GLY A 343 -11.01 -31.57 15.91
C GLY A 343 -9.86 -31.02 16.76
N PRO A 344 -8.86 -31.86 17.09
CA PRO A 344 -7.74 -31.44 17.93
C PRO A 344 -6.72 -30.59 17.14
N THR A 345 -6.20 -29.55 17.78
CA THR A 345 -5.04 -28.80 17.30
C THR A 345 -3.78 -29.66 17.46
N GLY A 346 -3.41 -30.39 16.40
CA GLY A 346 -2.13 -31.09 16.30
C GLY A 346 -0.98 -30.16 15.93
N GLU A 347 0.16 -30.30 16.58
CA GLU A 347 1.36 -29.52 16.29
C GLU A 347 1.93 -29.87 14.91
N PHE A 348 2.33 -28.86 14.12
CA PHE A 348 3.16 -29.09 12.95
C PHE A 348 4.61 -29.34 13.38
N SER A 349 4.92 -30.61 13.68
CA SER A 349 6.29 -31.06 13.96
C SER A 349 7.26 -30.70 12.82
N ALA A 350 8.51 -30.40 13.17
CA ALA A 350 9.51 -29.94 12.22
C ALA A 350 9.78 -30.94 11.08
N TRP A 351 9.94 -30.42 9.85
CA TRP A 351 10.39 -31.20 8.70
C TRP A 351 11.87 -31.62 8.86
N ASN A 352 12.09 -32.81 9.40
CA ASN A 352 13.42 -33.42 9.48
C ASN A 352 13.94 -33.78 8.07
N ILE A 353 14.85 -32.96 7.54
CA ILE A 353 15.55 -33.24 6.27
C ILE A 353 16.60 -34.33 6.50
N PHE A 354 16.29 -35.56 6.14
CA PHE A 354 17.27 -36.66 6.11
C PHE A 354 18.14 -36.60 4.86
N VAL A 355 19.35 -36.05 4.98
CA VAL A 355 20.36 -36.04 3.90
C VAL A 355 21.14 -37.37 3.90
N ILE A 356 20.78 -38.30 3.02
CA ILE A 356 21.54 -39.55 2.84
C ILE A 356 22.70 -39.33 1.87
N ILE A 357 23.90 -39.09 2.42
CA ILE A 357 25.13 -39.03 1.63
C ILE A 357 25.65 -40.45 1.38
N LYS A 358 25.80 -40.85 0.11
CA LYS A 358 26.51 -42.08 -0.29
C LYS A 358 27.81 -41.72 -1.02
N PRO A 359 28.97 -42.28 -0.64
CA PRO A 359 30.21 -42.10 -1.38
C PRO A 359 30.16 -42.89 -2.70
N VAL A 360 30.69 -42.31 -3.78
CA VAL A 360 30.87 -43.01 -5.07
C VAL A 360 32.27 -43.60 -5.12
N SER A 361 32.37 -44.92 -5.23
CA SER A 361 33.61 -45.69 -4.98
C SER A 361 34.30 -46.25 -6.24
N SER A 362 34.13 -45.64 -7.42
CA SER A 362 35.07 -45.85 -8.53
C SER A 362 35.05 -44.74 -9.59
N LEU A 363 36.15 -44.62 -10.35
CA LEU A 363 36.28 -43.71 -11.50
C LEU A 363 35.46 -44.15 -12.75
N ARG A 364 34.84 -45.34 -12.77
CA ARG A 364 34.15 -45.84 -13.98
C ARG A 364 32.80 -45.17 -14.25
N ASP A 365 32.10 -44.70 -13.21
CA ASP A 365 30.78 -44.07 -13.36
C ASP A 365 30.83 -42.68 -14.00
N TRP A 366 32.00 -42.03 -13.99
CA TRP A 366 32.19 -40.66 -14.51
C TRP A 366 32.03 -40.58 -16.04
N ASN A 367 32.60 -41.55 -16.77
CA ASN A 367 32.60 -41.53 -18.24
C ASN A 367 31.22 -41.86 -18.86
N ASN A 368 30.39 -42.68 -18.19
CA ASN A 368 29.07 -43.04 -18.69
C ASN A 368 28.04 -41.89 -18.65
N LEU A 369 28.34 -40.81 -17.91
CA LEU A 369 27.43 -39.67 -17.76
C LEU A 369 27.51 -38.60 -18.86
N GLN A 370 28.56 -38.59 -19.70
CA GLN A 370 28.69 -37.57 -20.75
C GLN A 370 27.84 -37.81 -22.01
N SER A 371 27.22 -38.98 -22.18
CA SER A 371 26.58 -39.39 -23.43
C SER A 371 25.12 -38.95 -23.63
N ARG A 372 24.47 -38.31 -22.63
CA ARG A 372 23.03 -37.94 -22.69
C ARG A 372 22.80 -36.44 -22.56
N LYS A 373 22.63 -35.75 -23.69
CA LYS A 373 22.25 -34.32 -23.74
C LYS A 373 20.74 -34.14 -23.56
N SER A 374 20.33 -33.43 -22.49
CA SER A 374 19.04 -32.72 -22.40
C SER A 374 19.14 -31.60 -21.36
N LEU A 375 18.33 -30.54 -21.51
CA LEU A 375 18.54 -29.26 -20.82
C LEU A 375 18.09 -29.28 -19.34
N ARG A 376 19.02 -29.02 -18.41
CA ARG A 376 18.78 -28.23 -17.19
C ARG A 376 20.04 -27.42 -16.86
N LYS A 377 19.90 -26.17 -16.38
CA LYS A 377 21.03 -25.39 -15.83
C LYS A 377 21.54 -26.10 -14.56
N GLN A 378 22.84 -26.33 -14.48
CA GLN A 378 23.51 -26.86 -13.28
C GLN A 378 24.46 -25.78 -12.73
N LEU A 379 24.42 -25.58 -11.41
CA LEU A 379 25.37 -24.74 -10.70
C LEU A 379 26.48 -25.65 -10.16
N PHE A 380 27.74 -25.38 -10.52
CA PHE A 380 28.88 -26.22 -10.14
C PHE A 380 29.62 -25.64 -8.93
N VAL A 381 29.56 -26.35 -7.80
CA VAL A 381 30.46 -26.15 -6.65
C VAL A 381 30.91 -27.53 -6.16
N LEU A 382 32.23 -27.72 -6.08
CA LEU A 382 32.97 -28.80 -5.40
C LEU A 382 32.26 -30.17 -5.23
N GLY A 383 32.42 -31.06 -6.21
CA GLY A 383 32.56 -32.50 -5.98
C GLY A 383 31.31 -33.35 -5.70
N TYR A 384 30.18 -32.77 -5.30
CA TYR A 384 28.98 -33.54 -4.90
C TYR A 384 27.80 -33.39 -5.86
N ARG A 385 27.01 -34.47 -6.00
CA ARG A 385 25.83 -34.52 -6.88
C ARG A 385 24.55 -34.52 -6.04
N ILE A 386 23.86 -33.38 -6.00
CA ILE A 386 22.51 -33.28 -5.44
C ILE A 386 21.50 -33.67 -6.53
N SER A 387 20.51 -34.48 -6.16
CA SER A 387 19.37 -34.85 -7.02
C SER A 387 18.09 -34.76 -6.22
N LEU A 388 17.16 -33.92 -6.67
CA LEU A 388 15.79 -33.83 -6.15
C LEU A 388 14.87 -34.66 -7.05
N THR A 389 14.20 -35.65 -6.44
CA THR A 389 13.14 -36.44 -7.08
C THR A 389 11.81 -36.04 -6.43
N LEU A 390 10.80 -35.79 -7.26
CA LEU A 390 9.40 -35.66 -6.85
C LEU A 390 8.67 -36.88 -7.40
N ASP A 391 8.24 -37.78 -6.52
CA ASP A 391 7.39 -38.91 -6.89
C ASP A 391 5.91 -38.50 -6.76
N CYS A 392 5.20 -38.50 -7.89
CA CYS A 392 3.74 -38.37 -7.90
C CYS A 392 3.10 -39.74 -7.65
N ALA A 393 2.62 -39.97 -6.43
CA ALA A 393 1.80 -41.15 -6.13
C ALA A 393 0.40 -40.99 -6.74
N SER A 394 0.08 -41.77 -7.77
CA SER A 394 -1.26 -41.88 -8.34
C SER A 394 -2.15 -42.79 -7.49
N SER A 395 -3.35 -42.33 -7.12
CA SER A 395 -4.42 -43.20 -6.63
C SER A 395 -5.70 -42.97 -7.44
N THR A 396 -6.41 -44.06 -7.75
CA THR A 396 -7.58 -44.06 -8.63
C THR A 396 -8.81 -44.63 -7.93
N ALA A 397 -9.75 -43.77 -7.58
CA ALA A 397 -11.15 -44.10 -7.29
C ALA A 397 -11.98 -42.82 -7.53
N ASN A 398 -12.79 -42.69 -8.58
CA ASN A 398 -14.02 -43.41 -8.97
C ASN A 398 -15.31 -42.75 -8.45
N VAL A 399 -16.02 -42.15 -9.42
CA VAL A 399 -17.48 -42.24 -9.63
C VAL A 399 -18.43 -41.25 -8.91
N CYS A 400 -18.98 -40.39 -9.78
CA CYS A 400 -20.31 -39.75 -9.83
C CYS A 400 -20.68 -38.47 -9.05
N ASP A 401 -21.30 -37.60 -9.86
CA ASP A 401 -22.32 -36.55 -9.68
C ASP A 401 -22.13 -35.49 -8.57
#